data_AF-A0A310SIG0-F1
#
_entry.id   AF-A0A310SIG0-F1
#
_cell.length_a   1.000
_cell.length_b   1.000
_cell.length_c   1.000
_cell.angle_alpha   90.00
_cell.angle_beta   90.00
_cell.angle_gamma   90.00
#
_symmetry.space_group_name_H-M   'P 1'
#
loop_
_entity.id
_entity.type
_entity.pdbx_description
1 polymer ?
#
loop_
_entity_poly.entity_id
_entity_poly.type
_entity_poly.pdbx_seq_one_letter_code
_entity_poly.pdbx_strand_id
1 'polypeptide(L)'
;SLDRDQPFTFKLGVGQVIRGWDQGLVDMCVGEKRKLTIPPELGYGEKGAGNVIPGGATLLFDVELIDISDAPPTANVFKEIDSNHDNQLSREELSDYLRKQVIEAEQGSASENEQVKKMLVDHDKLVEEIFQHEDKDKNGFISHDEFSGPKHDEL
;
A
#
# COMPACT_ATOMS: atom_id res chain seq x y z
N SER A 1 13.65 15.14 -11.42
CA SER A 1 12.34 15.23 -12.08
C SER A 1 11.30 14.83 -11.05
N LEU A 2 10.52 15.80 -10.58
CA LEU A 2 9.39 15.65 -9.66
C LEU A 2 8.19 15.09 -10.44
N ASP A 3 8.36 14.00 -11.18
CA ASP A 3 7.33 13.48 -12.09
C ASP A 3 6.39 12.47 -11.41
N ARG A 4 6.42 12.42 -10.08
CA ARG A 4 5.46 11.69 -9.27
C ARG A 4 5.10 12.63 -8.13
N ASP A 5 3.97 13.33 -8.22
CA ASP A 5 3.37 14.10 -7.12
C ASP A 5 2.94 13.20 -5.93
N GLN A 6 3.55 12.03 -5.78
CA GLN A 6 3.32 11.06 -4.72
C GLN A 6 4.67 10.70 -4.08
N PRO A 7 4.81 10.87 -2.75
CA PRO A 7 5.93 10.35 -1.99
C PRO A 7 6.11 8.85 -2.24
N PHE A 8 7.37 8.40 -2.16
CA PHE A 8 7.68 6.98 -2.23
C PHE A 8 7.96 6.43 -0.83
N THR A 9 7.08 5.55 -0.36
CA THR A 9 7.19 4.93 0.97
C THR A 9 7.89 3.58 0.89
N PHE A 10 8.88 3.36 1.73
CA PHE A 10 9.58 2.09 1.86
C PHE A 10 10.13 1.91 3.27
N LYS A 11 10.41 0.66 3.65
CA LYS A 11 11.07 0.34 4.91
C LYS A 11 12.59 0.42 4.73
N LEU A 12 13.23 1.31 5.47
CA LEU A 12 14.67 1.51 5.42
C LEU A 12 15.42 0.35 6.12
N GLY A 13 16.50 -0.12 5.50
CA GLY A 13 17.46 -1.04 6.13
C GLY A 13 17.07 -2.53 6.10
N VAL A 14 16.06 -2.89 5.31
CA VAL A 14 15.61 -4.30 5.15
C VAL A 14 15.88 -4.86 3.75
N GLY A 15 16.56 -4.10 2.88
CA GLY A 15 16.84 -4.52 1.50
C GLY A 15 15.63 -4.40 0.56
N GLN A 16 14.62 -3.58 0.91
CA GLN A 16 13.47 -3.33 0.04
C GLN A 16 13.82 -2.43 -1.16
N VAL A 17 14.85 -1.58 -1.01
CA VAL A 17 15.36 -0.67 -2.03
C VAL A 17 16.81 -0.99 -2.39
N ILE A 18 17.36 -0.30 -3.39
CA ILE A 18 18.77 -0.45 -3.76
C ILE A 18 19.67 -0.16 -2.57
N ARG A 19 20.80 -0.88 -2.47
CA ARG A 19 21.71 -0.79 -1.31
C ARG A 19 22.20 0.64 -1.04
N GLY A 20 22.39 1.44 -2.09
CA GLY A 20 22.78 2.84 -1.94
C GLY A 20 21.73 3.71 -1.26
N TRP A 21 20.44 3.39 -1.37
CA TRP A 21 19.38 4.08 -0.61
C TRP A 21 19.35 3.61 0.83
N ASP A 22 19.39 2.28 1.04
CA ASP A 22 19.42 1.68 2.37
C ASP A 22 20.57 2.18 3.25
N GLN A 23 21.70 2.55 2.63
CA GLN A 23 22.85 3.14 3.32
C GLN A 23 22.85 4.67 3.32
N GLY A 24 22.42 5.30 2.23
CA GLY A 24 22.54 6.75 2.02
C GLY A 24 21.45 7.59 2.69
N LEU A 25 20.32 6.97 3.05
CA LEU A 25 19.17 7.65 3.67
C LEU A 25 19.09 7.44 5.18
N VAL A 26 20.04 6.71 5.77
CA VAL A 26 20.18 6.58 7.22
C VAL A 26 20.46 7.95 7.84
N ASP A 27 19.92 8.16 9.05
CA ASP A 27 20.06 9.38 9.84
C ASP A 27 19.59 10.66 9.13
N MET A 28 18.64 10.56 8.20
CA MET A 28 17.95 11.73 7.66
C MET A 28 16.92 12.25 8.66
N CYS A 29 16.79 13.58 8.73
CA CYS A 29 15.70 14.23 9.45
C CYS A 29 14.53 14.55 8.50
N VAL A 30 13.30 14.51 9.00
CA VAL A 30 12.11 14.96 8.24
C VAL A 30 12.32 16.40 7.74
N GLY A 31 12.06 16.64 6.46
CA GLY A 31 12.32 17.89 5.73
C GLY A 31 13.73 18.04 5.16
N GLU A 32 14.64 17.11 5.46
CA GLU A 32 16.00 17.13 4.90
C GLU A 32 16.01 16.76 3.42
N LYS A 33 16.81 17.49 2.62
CA LYS A 33 17.11 17.14 1.23
C LYS A 33 18.54 16.65 1.11
N ARG A 34 18.74 15.53 0.42
CA ARG A 34 20.05 14.89 0.27
C ARG A 34 20.30 14.51 -1.18
N LYS A 35 21.52 14.75 -1.64
CA LYS A 35 22.01 14.29 -2.95
C LYS A 35 22.79 12.99 -2.76
N LEU A 36 22.40 11.93 -3.45
CA LEU A 36 23.10 10.65 -3.42
C LEU A 36 23.75 10.36 -4.78
N THR A 37 25.03 10.02 -4.77
CA THR A 37 25.76 9.46 -5.91
C THR A 37 25.98 7.98 -5.64
N ILE A 38 25.29 7.14 -6.40
CA ILE A 38 25.25 5.69 -6.16
C ILE A 38 25.95 4.98 -7.31
N PRO A 39 27.11 4.36 -7.06
CA PRO A 39 27.82 3.59 -8.08
C PRO A 39 27.01 2.33 -8.42
N PRO A 40 27.24 1.71 -9.60
CA PRO A 40 26.41 0.62 -10.10
C PRO A 40 26.33 -0.57 -9.13
N GLU A 41 27.40 -0.87 -8.38
CA GLU A 41 27.44 -1.98 -7.43
C GLU A 41 26.45 -1.82 -6.27
N LEU A 42 26.07 -0.57 -5.94
CA LEU A 42 25.09 -0.23 -4.92
C LEU A 42 23.70 0.11 -5.52
N GLY A 43 23.60 0.15 -6.86
CA GLY A 43 22.37 0.37 -7.62
C GLY A 43 21.91 -0.91 -8.34
N TYR A 44 21.82 -0.84 -9.67
CA TYR A 44 21.30 -1.92 -10.51
C TYR A 44 22.37 -2.81 -11.17
N GLY A 45 23.65 -2.57 -10.87
CA GLY A 45 24.79 -3.32 -11.38
C GLY A 45 24.90 -3.34 -12.90
N GLU A 46 25.60 -4.36 -13.41
CA GLU A 46 25.80 -4.57 -14.86
C GLU A 46 24.51 -4.89 -15.62
N LYS A 47 23.45 -5.31 -14.94
CA LYS A 47 22.18 -5.67 -15.57
C LYS A 47 21.31 -4.46 -15.85
N GLY A 48 21.48 -3.37 -15.10
CA GLY A 48 20.59 -2.21 -15.19
C GLY A 48 19.16 -2.52 -14.75
N ALA A 49 18.22 -1.64 -15.08
CA ALA A 49 16.81 -1.79 -14.77
C ALA A 49 15.96 -1.62 -16.03
N GLY A 50 15.48 -2.73 -16.58
CA GLY A 50 14.65 -2.75 -17.79
C GLY A 50 15.28 -1.96 -18.93
N ASN A 51 14.49 -1.07 -19.55
CA ASN A 51 14.95 -0.17 -20.61
C ASN A 51 15.24 1.26 -20.11
N VAL A 52 15.18 1.51 -18.80
CA VAL A 52 15.28 2.86 -18.21
C VAL A 52 16.65 3.16 -17.62
N ILE A 53 17.34 2.16 -17.08
CA ILE A 53 18.66 2.33 -16.49
C ILE A 53 19.63 1.36 -17.17
N PRO A 54 20.66 1.84 -17.87
CA PRO A 54 21.64 0.98 -18.49
C PRO A 54 22.50 0.26 -17.44
N GLY A 55 23.02 -0.91 -17.81
CA GLY A 55 24.01 -1.62 -17.01
C GLY A 55 25.25 -0.77 -16.73
N GLY A 56 25.79 -0.86 -15.52
CA GLY A 56 27.00 -0.13 -15.11
C GLY A 56 26.80 1.37 -14.87
N ALA A 57 25.55 1.86 -14.89
CA ALA A 57 25.26 3.27 -14.66
C ALA A 57 25.51 3.69 -13.20
N THR A 58 26.15 4.86 -13.03
CA THR A 58 26.14 5.59 -11.75
C THR A 58 24.88 6.44 -11.68
N LEU A 59 24.15 6.34 -10.57
CA LEU A 59 22.89 7.04 -10.37
C LEU A 59 23.09 8.29 -9.52
N LEU A 60 22.43 9.37 -9.90
CA LEU A 60 22.38 10.62 -9.14
C LEU A 60 20.94 10.86 -8.71
N PHE A 61 20.72 10.91 -7.40
CA PHE A 61 19.40 11.16 -6.81
C PHE A 61 19.41 12.46 -6.03
N ASP A 62 18.34 13.23 -6.17
CA ASP A 62 17.96 14.30 -5.26
C ASP A 62 16.74 13.79 -4.48
N VAL A 63 16.92 13.55 -3.17
CA VAL A 63 15.89 12.97 -2.29
C VAL A 63 15.49 14.00 -1.25
N GLU A 64 14.21 14.01 -0.89
CA GLU A 64 13.66 14.77 0.23
C GLU A 64 12.91 13.81 1.14
N LEU A 65 13.21 13.86 2.44
CA LEU A 65 12.50 13.05 3.42
C LEU A 65 11.24 13.81 3.87
N ILE A 66 10.07 13.28 3.55
CA ILE A 66 8.78 13.93 3.84
C ILE A 66 8.26 13.52 5.23
N ASP A 67 8.39 12.24 5.60
CA ASP A 67 7.91 11.72 6.88
C ASP A 67 8.70 10.45 7.31
N ILE A 68 8.66 10.14 8.62
CA ILE A 68 9.13 8.87 9.20
C ILE A 68 8.05 8.30 10.10
N SER A 69 7.54 7.11 9.77
CA SER A 69 6.55 6.39 10.58
C SER A 69 7.12 5.08 11.14
N ASP A 70 6.86 4.82 12.42
CA ASP A 70 7.11 3.52 13.08
C ASP A 70 5.96 2.54 12.88
N ALA A 71 4.85 3.00 12.31
CA ALA A 71 3.71 2.16 11.95
C ALA A 71 4.03 1.38 10.66
N PRO A 72 3.51 0.15 10.50
CA PRO A 72 3.35 -0.42 9.16
C PRO A 72 2.67 0.65 8.29
N PRO A 73 3.02 0.78 7.00
CA PRO A 73 2.37 1.76 6.12
C PRO A 73 0.88 1.69 6.37
N THR A 74 0.26 2.81 6.76
CA THR A 74 -1.18 2.86 6.98
C THR A 74 -1.78 2.48 5.64
N ALA A 75 -2.18 1.22 5.51
CA ALA A 75 -2.79 0.71 4.30
C ALA A 75 -3.93 1.69 3.99
N ASN A 76 -3.90 2.29 2.81
CA ASN A 76 -5.07 2.99 2.33
C ASN A 76 -6.07 1.87 1.96
N VAL A 77 -6.77 1.39 2.98
CA VAL A 77 -7.68 0.25 2.88
C VAL A 77 -8.76 0.56 1.86
N PHE A 78 -9.16 1.84 1.73
CA PHE A 78 -10.06 2.29 0.68
C PHE A 78 -9.52 1.96 -0.73
N LYS A 79 -8.26 2.31 -1.02
CA LYS A 79 -7.61 1.98 -2.31
C LYS A 79 -7.38 0.48 -2.52
N GLU A 80 -7.20 -0.28 -1.44
CA GLU A 80 -7.05 -1.74 -1.55
C GLU A 80 -8.39 -2.43 -1.88
N ILE A 81 -9.49 -1.88 -1.37
CA ILE A 81 -10.84 -2.40 -1.63
C ILE A 81 -11.32 -1.96 -3.03
N ASP A 82 -11.11 -0.68 -3.40
CA ASP A 82 -11.47 -0.11 -4.71
C ASP A 82 -10.64 -0.71 -5.86
N SER A 83 -11.02 -1.91 -6.26
CA SER A 83 -10.32 -2.69 -7.28
C SER A 83 -10.54 -2.12 -8.67
N ASN A 84 -11.69 -1.50 -8.91
CA ASN A 84 -12.05 -0.93 -10.20
C ASN A 84 -11.58 0.53 -10.39
N HIS A 85 -11.10 1.17 -9.32
CA HIS A 85 -10.55 2.53 -9.26
C HIS A 85 -11.56 3.63 -9.61
N ASP A 86 -12.83 3.45 -9.27
CA ASP A 86 -13.90 4.44 -9.49
C ASP A 86 -14.12 5.38 -8.29
N ASN A 87 -13.32 5.25 -7.23
CA ASN A 87 -13.42 5.97 -5.96
C ASN A 87 -14.73 5.73 -5.19
N GLN A 88 -15.37 4.59 -5.42
CA GLN A 88 -16.57 4.16 -4.72
C GLN A 88 -16.43 2.68 -4.33
N LEU A 89 -16.68 2.35 -3.06
CA LEU A 89 -16.65 0.94 -2.65
C LEU A 89 -18.01 0.31 -2.90
N SER A 90 -18.03 -0.68 -3.78
CA SER A 90 -19.19 -1.56 -3.95
C SER A 90 -19.28 -2.62 -2.84
N ARG A 91 -20.46 -3.22 -2.72
CA ARG A 91 -20.69 -4.33 -1.78
C ARG A 91 -19.82 -5.53 -2.13
N GLU A 92 -19.63 -5.77 -3.42
CA GLU A 92 -18.81 -6.84 -3.97
C GLU A 92 -17.34 -6.65 -3.61
N GLU A 93 -16.80 -5.44 -3.80
CA GLU A 93 -15.40 -5.15 -3.46
C GLU A 93 -15.12 -5.28 -1.96
N LEU A 94 -16.00 -4.74 -1.12
CA LEU A 94 -15.87 -4.86 0.32
C LEU A 94 -15.98 -6.32 0.77
N SER A 95 -16.89 -7.07 0.14
CA SER A 95 -17.10 -8.49 0.39
C SER A 95 -15.85 -9.32 -0.01
N ASP A 96 -15.28 -9.06 -1.17
CA ASP A 96 -14.09 -9.77 -1.62
C ASP A 96 -12.87 -9.46 -0.73
N TYR A 97 -12.72 -8.21 -0.30
CA TYR A 97 -11.65 -7.79 0.61
C TYR A 97 -11.72 -8.51 1.96
N LEU A 98 -12.87 -8.47 2.63
CA LEU A 98 -13.07 -9.09 3.93
C LEU A 98 -12.97 -10.62 3.85
N ARG A 99 -13.45 -11.25 2.76
CA ARG A 99 -13.28 -12.69 2.51
C ARG A 99 -11.81 -13.06 2.35
N LYS A 100 -11.05 -12.24 1.62
CA LYS A 100 -9.61 -12.44 1.41
C LYS A 100 -8.85 -12.39 2.74
N GLN A 101 -9.18 -11.45 3.63
CA GLN A 101 -8.57 -11.39 4.96
C GLN A 101 -8.80 -12.66 5.80
N VAL A 102 -10.00 -13.25 5.74
CA VAL A 102 -10.29 -14.50 6.45
C VAL A 102 -9.45 -15.66 5.91
N ILE A 103 -9.30 -15.74 4.58
CA ILE A 103 -8.51 -16.80 3.92
C ILE A 103 -7.00 -16.63 4.19
N GLU A 104 -6.50 -15.40 4.23
CA GLU A 104 -5.09 -15.12 4.52
C GLU A 104 -4.73 -15.36 5.99
N ALA A 105 -5.66 -15.13 6.91
CA ALA A 105 -5.50 -15.44 8.34
C ALA A 105 -5.48 -16.95 8.62
N GLU A 106 -6.15 -17.76 7.79
CA GLU A 106 -6.14 -19.23 7.86
C GLU A 106 -5.22 -19.83 6.79
N GLN A 107 -3.91 -19.95 7.07
CA GLN A 107 -2.96 -20.64 6.19
C GLN A 107 -3.40 -22.09 5.90
N GLY A 108 -4.16 -22.31 4.82
CA GLY A 108 -4.16 -23.55 4.06
C GLY A 108 -5.18 -24.65 4.39
N SER A 109 -6.45 -24.34 4.71
CA SER A 109 -7.50 -25.38 4.61
C SER A 109 -8.88 -24.86 4.22
N ALA A 110 -9.11 -24.68 2.92
CA ALA A 110 -10.46 -24.68 2.35
C ALA A 110 -10.99 -26.13 2.31
N SER A 111 -11.37 -26.67 3.48
CA SER A 111 -12.20 -27.88 3.54
C SER A 111 -13.58 -27.48 4.07
N GLU A 112 -14.62 -27.97 3.42
CA GLU A 112 -16.04 -27.64 3.58
C GLU A 112 -16.57 -27.93 5.00
N ASN A 113 -16.15 -27.15 5.99
CA ASN A 113 -16.66 -27.23 7.35
C ASN A 113 -17.71 -26.13 7.58
N GLU A 114 -18.73 -26.47 8.35
CA GLU A 114 -19.83 -25.61 8.78
C GLU A 114 -19.36 -24.27 9.38
N GLN A 115 -18.14 -24.25 9.93
CA GLN A 115 -17.42 -23.06 10.41
C GLN A 115 -17.17 -22.01 9.31
N VAL A 116 -16.78 -22.44 8.10
CA VAL A 116 -16.54 -21.54 6.95
C VAL A 116 -17.85 -20.95 6.46
N LYS A 117 -18.91 -21.76 6.38
CA LYS A 117 -20.26 -21.25 6.05
C LYS A 117 -20.75 -20.23 7.06
N LYS A 118 -20.52 -20.48 8.36
CA LYS A 118 -20.88 -19.54 9.41
C LYS A 118 -20.07 -18.23 9.29
N MET A 119 -18.77 -18.31 9.01
CA MET A 119 -17.94 -17.12 8.78
C MET A 119 -18.39 -16.33 7.54
N LEU A 120 -18.79 -16.99 6.45
CA LEU A 120 -19.31 -16.32 5.25
C LEU A 120 -20.67 -15.61 5.52
N VAL A 121 -21.54 -16.21 6.35
CA VAL A 121 -22.80 -15.56 6.76
C VAL A 121 -22.53 -14.38 7.70
N ASP A 122 -21.61 -14.55 8.66
CA ASP A 122 -21.19 -13.48 9.57
C ASP A 122 -20.57 -12.32 8.77
N HIS A 123 -19.86 -12.63 7.69
CA HIS A 123 -19.26 -11.67 6.76
C HIS A 123 -20.29 -10.86 5.96
N ASP A 124 -21.30 -11.50 5.37
CA ASP A 124 -22.37 -10.77 4.65
C ASP A 124 -23.11 -9.80 5.58
N LYS A 125 -23.31 -10.20 6.86
CA LYS A 125 -23.89 -9.34 7.88
C LYS A 125 -23.00 -8.14 8.20
N LEU A 126 -21.68 -8.35 8.28
CA LEU A 126 -20.72 -7.27 8.50
C LEU A 126 -20.72 -6.27 7.34
N VAL A 127 -20.78 -6.74 6.09
CA VAL A 127 -20.91 -5.86 4.91
C VAL A 127 -22.17 -5.00 5.03
N GLU A 128 -23.31 -5.59 5.38
CA GLU A 128 -24.55 -4.82 5.56
C GLU A 128 -24.45 -3.79 6.70
N GLU A 129 -23.84 -4.15 7.83
CA GLU A 129 -23.65 -3.23 8.96
C GLU A 129 -22.73 -2.07 8.58
N ILE A 130 -21.66 -2.33 7.83
CA ILE A 130 -20.76 -1.29 7.31
C ILE A 130 -21.54 -0.36 6.38
N PHE A 131 -22.26 -0.88 5.39
CA PHE A 131 -23.05 -0.04 4.50
C PHE A 131 -24.12 0.76 5.25
N GLN A 132 -24.82 0.18 6.23
CA GLN A 132 -25.80 0.93 7.03
C GLN A 132 -25.18 2.09 7.82
N HIS A 133 -23.93 1.95 8.23
CA HIS A 133 -23.23 2.99 8.97
C HIS A 133 -22.52 3.99 8.06
N GLU A 134 -21.92 3.55 6.97
CA GLU A 134 -21.03 4.34 6.12
C GLU A 134 -21.76 4.99 4.95
N ASP A 135 -22.70 4.31 4.26
CA ASP A 135 -23.47 4.86 3.13
C ASP A 135 -24.52 5.88 3.66
N LYS A 136 -24.10 7.15 3.76
CA LYS A 136 -24.90 8.24 4.36
C LYS A 136 -25.94 8.74 3.39
N ASP A 137 -25.59 8.80 2.10
CA ASP A 137 -26.48 9.27 1.06
C ASP A 137 -27.43 8.19 0.51
N LYS A 138 -27.21 6.92 0.91
CA LYS A 138 -28.00 5.73 0.57
C LYS A 138 -28.00 5.41 -0.91
N ASN A 139 -26.90 5.70 -1.60
CA ASN A 139 -26.75 5.44 -3.02
C ASN A 139 -26.33 3.99 -3.33
N GLY A 140 -26.01 3.18 -2.30
CA GLY A 140 -25.59 1.79 -2.44
C GLY A 140 -24.09 1.59 -2.62
N PHE A 141 -23.29 2.64 -2.48
CA PHE A 141 -21.83 2.67 -2.53
C PHE A 141 -21.29 3.44 -1.31
N ILE A 142 -20.05 3.17 -0.93
CA ILE A 142 -19.35 3.97 0.10
C ILE A 142 -18.32 4.83 -0.60
N SER A 143 -18.54 6.14 -0.64
CA SER A 143 -17.55 7.07 -1.19
C SER A 143 -16.33 7.22 -0.28
N HIS A 144 -15.25 7.78 -0.84
CA HIS A 144 -14.05 8.11 -0.07
C HIS A 144 -14.37 8.98 1.16
N ASP A 145 -15.29 9.93 1.05
CA ASP A 145 -15.64 10.84 2.14
C ASP A 145 -16.45 10.15 3.24
N GLU A 146 -17.31 9.22 2.86
CA GLU A 146 -18.15 8.43 3.76
C GLU A 146 -17.36 7.41 4.56
N PHE A 147 -16.37 6.76 3.94
CA PHE A 147 -15.61 5.69 4.57
C PHE A 147 -14.85 6.16 5.82
N SER A 148 -15.16 5.61 6.99
CA SER A 148 -14.56 6.01 8.27
C SER A 148 -13.28 5.25 8.64
N GLY A 149 -12.89 4.24 7.85
CA GLY A 149 -11.70 3.41 8.09
C GLY A 149 -10.37 4.08 7.70
N PRO A 150 -9.23 3.36 7.82
CA PRO A 150 -7.93 3.86 7.39
C PRO A 150 -7.93 4.18 5.89
N LYS A 151 -8.06 5.46 5.56
CA LYS A 151 -8.02 6.03 4.21
C LYS A 151 -6.99 7.14 4.07
N HIS A 152 -6.07 7.23 5.04
CA HIS A 152 -5.10 8.31 5.09
C HIS A 152 -4.10 8.14 3.95
N ASP A 153 -4.15 9.06 2.99
CA ASP A 153 -3.01 9.38 2.13
C ASP A 153 -2.11 10.29 2.97
N GLU A 154 -1.24 9.75 3.81
CA GLU A 154 -0.25 10.61 4.49
C GLU A 154 0.70 11.18 3.43
N LEU A 155 0.79 12.51 3.48
CA LEU A 155 1.32 13.48 2.53
C LEU A 155 2.82 13.35 2.23
#